data_AF-A0A920W7N6-F1
#
_entry.id   AF-A0A920W7N6-F1
#
_cell.length_a   1.000
_cell.length_b   1.000
_cell.length_c   1.000
_cell.angle_alpha   90.00
_cell.angle_beta   90.00
_cell.angle_gamma   90.00
#
_symmetry.space_group_name_H-M   'P 1'
#
loop_
_entity.id
_entity.type
_entity.pdbx_description
1 polymer ?
#
loop_
_entity_poly.entity_id
_entity_poly.type
_entity_poly.pdbx_seq_one_letter_code
_entity_poly.pdbx_strand_id
1 'polypeptide(L)'
;MWMTPDRFRWSSFALVLMAGSIALLLRLGLLPELDARQGRSYLTVSDERLRDPEPENWLMYRRTYNGWGFSPLDQITSRNVTDLSPVWVFQTGVFNEHLSVASDCQ
;
A
#
# COMPACT_ATOMS: atom_id res chain seq x y z
N MET A 1 -64.93 13.31 -3.93
CA MET A 1 -63.99 13.87 -4.92
C MET A 1 -62.94 14.66 -4.15
N TRP A 2 -61.80 14.06 -3.82
CA TRP A 2 -60.67 14.75 -3.16
C TRP A 2 -59.46 14.62 -4.07
N MET A 3 -58.95 15.76 -4.56
CA MET A 3 -57.69 15.88 -5.28
C MET A 3 -56.57 16.08 -4.25
N THR A 4 -55.49 15.29 -4.34
CA THR A 4 -54.20 15.67 -3.74
C THR A 4 -53.35 16.35 -4.80
N PRO A 5 -52.95 17.62 -4.64
CA PRO A 5 -51.94 18.22 -5.50
C PRO A 5 -50.53 17.87 -4.97
N ASP A 6 -49.55 17.90 -5.87
CA ASP A 6 -48.13 18.14 -5.56
C ASP A 6 -47.21 16.97 -5.17
N ARG A 7 -47.42 15.77 -5.70
CA ARG A 7 -46.41 14.69 -5.65
C ARG A 7 -45.33 14.79 -6.74
N PHE A 8 -45.46 15.70 -7.72
CA PHE A 8 -44.74 15.57 -9.00
C PHE A 8 -43.74 16.69 -9.35
N ARG A 9 -43.64 17.77 -8.56
CA ARG A 9 -42.70 18.87 -8.86
C ARG A 9 -41.32 18.75 -8.21
N TRP A 10 -41.13 17.88 -7.22
CA TRP A 10 -39.88 17.82 -6.44
C TRP A 10 -38.75 17.02 -7.12
N SER A 11 -39.08 16.05 -7.98
CA SER A 11 -38.09 15.13 -8.55
C SER A 11 -37.11 15.80 -9.53
N SER A 12 -37.57 16.76 -10.32
CA SER A 12 -36.72 17.47 -11.29
C SER A 12 -35.75 18.44 -10.62
N PHE A 13 -36.16 19.10 -9.53
CA PHE A 13 -35.26 19.97 -8.77
C PHE A 13 -34.21 19.17 -8.02
N ALA A 14 -34.56 18.01 -7.46
CA ALA A 14 -33.61 17.13 -6.78
C ALA A 14 -32.51 16.62 -7.72
N LEU A 15 -32.85 16.24 -8.96
CA LEU A 15 -31.87 15.77 -9.94
C LEU A 15 -30.96 16.89 -10.47
N VAL A 16 -31.48 18.09 -10.69
CA VAL A 16 -30.68 19.24 -11.14
C VAL A 16 -29.75 19.74 -10.04
N LEU A 17 -30.19 19.72 -8.78
CA LEU A 17 -29.34 20.05 -7.63
C LEU A 17 -28.24 19.01 -7.41
N MET A 18 -28.54 17.72 -7.59
CA MET A 18 -27.55 16.65 -7.51
C MET A 18 -26.50 16.75 -8.63
N ALA A 19 -26.93 16.95 -9.88
CA ALA A 19 -26.01 17.10 -11.02
C ALA A 19 -25.17 18.39 -10.93
N GLY A 20 -25.77 19.50 -10.46
CA GLY A 20 -25.06 20.76 -10.23
C GLY A 20 -24.02 20.67 -9.12
N SER A 21 -24.30 19.92 -8.06
CA SER A 21 -23.36 19.69 -6.95
C SER A 21 -22.16 18.85 -7.40
N ILE A 22 -22.39 17.79 -8.18
CA ILE A 22 -21.30 16.99 -8.77
C ILE A 22 -20.47 17.83 -9.73
N ALA A 23 -21.09 18.65 -10.59
CA ALA A 23 -20.36 19.56 -11.48
C ALA A 23 -19.56 20.65 -10.72
N LEU A 24 -20.08 21.15 -9.60
CA LEU A 24 -19.39 22.09 -8.73
C LEU A 24 -18.20 21.43 -8.00
N LEU A 25 -18.36 20.19 -7.55
CA LEU A 25 -17.28 19.40 -6.94
C LEU A 25 -16.19 19.03 -7.98
N LEU A 26 -16.58 18.75 -9.23
CA LEU A 26 -15.65 18.56 -10.36
C LEU A 26 -14.92 19.86 -10.73
N ARG A 27 -15.57 21.03 -10.60
CA ARG A 27 -14.98 22.35 -10.91
C ARG A 27 -14.09 22.91 -9.80
N LEU A 28 -14.32 22.56 -8.54
CA LEU A 28 -13.50 23.02 -7.42
C LEU A 28 -12.22 22.17 -7.21
N GLY A 29 -12.06 21.04 -7.91
CA GLY A 29 -10.82 20.24 -7.87
C GLY A 29 -10.61 19.45 -6.57
N LEU A 30 -11.68 19.08 -5.86
CA LEU A 30 -11.58 18.36 -4.58
C LEU A 30 -11.58 16.83 -4.74
N LEU A 31 -11.31 16.31 -5.94
CA LEU A 31 -11.06 14.88 -6.06
C LEU A 31 -9.67 14.62 -5.48
N PRO A 32 -9.49 13.61 -4.60
CA PRO A 32 -8.16 13.13 -4.34
C PRO A 32 -7.58 12.67 -5.68
N GLU A 33 -6.49 13.29 -6.10
CA GLU A 33 -5.66 12.81 -7.20
C GLU A 33 -5.29 11.36 -6.84
N LEU A 34 -5.92 10.38 -7.49
CA LEU A 34 -5.50 8.99 -7.44
C LEU A 34 -4.25 8.86 -8.30
N ASP A 35 -3.17 9.52 -7.90
CA ASP A 35 -1.87 9.34 -8.52
C ASP A 35 -1.24 8.06 -7.97
N ALA A 36 -1.83 6.92 -8.35
CA ALA A 36 -1.32 5.58 -8.07
C ALA A 36 -0.07 5.25 -8.91
N ARG A 37 0.63 6.25 -9.46
CA ARG A 37 1.74 6.02 -10.39
C ARG A 37 2.86 7.04 -10.32
N GLN A 38 3.17 7.58 -9.15
CA GLN A 38 4.55 7.98 -8.90
C GLN A 38 5.35 6.74 -8.49
N GLY A 39 5.90 6.05 -9.48
CA GLY A 39 6.95 5.07 -9.23
C GLY A 39 8.05 5.77 -8.46
N ARG A 40 8.26 5.39 -7.19
CA ARG A 40 9.28 6.00 -6.34
C ARG A 40 10.60 6.05 -7.11
N SER A 41 11.16 7.25 -7.27
CA SER A 41 12.50 7.41 -7.82
C SER A 41 13.48 6.79 -6.84
N TYR A 42 14.00 5.62 -7.18
CA TYR A 42 15.03 4.97 -6.38
C TYR A 42 16.36 5.69 -6.59
N LEU A 43 17.07 5.94 -5.49
CA LEU A 43 18.43 6.46 -5.56
C LEU A 43 19.35 5.41 -6.17
N THR A 44 20.24 5.84 -7.05
CA THR A 44 21.27 4.98 -7.63
C THR A 44 22.11 4.35 -6.52
N VAL A 45 22.45 3.06 -6.70
CA VAL A 45 23.36 2.36 -5.80
C VAL A 45 24.76 2.49 -6.38
N SER A 46 25.57 3.38 -5.80
CA SER A 46 26.99 3.54 -6.16
C SER A 46 27.90 2.80 -5.18
N ASP A 47 29.16 2.61 -5.56
CA ASP A 47 30.17 1.97 -4.71
C ASP A 47 30.40 2.74 -3.41
N GLU A 48 30.37 4.08 -3.47
CA GLU A 48 30.48 4.95 -2.28
C GLU A 48 29.31 4.72 -1.34
N ARG A 49 28.09 4.66 -1.88
CA ARG A 49 26.88 4.42 -1.09
C ARG A 49 26.85 3.03 -0.46
N LEU A 50 27.45 2.02 -1.11
CA LEU A 50 27.59 0.69 -0.51
C LEU A 50 28.60 0.67 0.65
N ARG A 51 29.58 1.58 0.68
CA ARG A 51 30.53 1.71 1.80
C ARG A 51 29.89 2.33 3.04
N ASP A 52 28.93 3.24 2.84
CA ASP A 52 28.18 3.90 3.91
C ASP A 52 26.68 3.98 3.55
N PRO A 53 25.93 2.87 3.66
CA PRO A 53 24.52 2.84 3.27
C PRO A 53 23.63 3.50 4.34
N GLU A 54 22.55 4.15 3.90
CA GLU A 54 21.62 4.80 4.82
C GLU A 54 21.01 3.78 5.82
N PRO A 55 20.73 4.17 7.08
CA PRO A 55 20.17 3.31 8.13
C PRO A 55 18.94 2.50 7.71
N GLU A 56 18.05 3.10 6.93
CA GLU A 56 16.77 2.55 6.50
C GLU A 56 16.87 1.51 5.38
N ASN A 57 18.04 1.40 4.73
CA ASN A 57 18.23 0.55 3.56
C ASN A 57 19.07 -0.70 3.85
N TRP A 58 18.74 -1.80 3.18
CA TRP A 58 19.48 -3.05 3.22
C TRP A 58 19.95 -3.44 1.80
N LEU A 59 21.04 -2.81 1.34
CA LEU A 59 21.49 -2.89 -0.06
C LEU A 59 22.44 -4.06 -0.36
N MET A 60 22.89 -4.77 0.67
CA MET A 60 23.83 -5.90 0.57
C MET A 60 23.37 -7.06 1.44
N TYR A 61 23.81 -8.28 1.16
CA TYR A 61 23.39 -9.48 1.90
C TYR A 61 23.46 -9.32 3.43
N ARG A 62 24.56 -8.74 3.95
CA ARG A 62 24.74 -8.44 5.39
C ARG A 62 24.77 -6.95 5.72
N ARG A 63 24.09 -6.12 4.92
CA ARG A 63 24.02 -4.64 4.98
C ARG A 63 25.33 -3.89 4.76
N THR A 64 26.43 -4.27 5.42
CA THR A 64 27.74 -3.60 5.40
C THR A 64 28.86 -4.56 5.01
N TYR A 65 29.94 -4.05 4.42
CA TYR A 65 31.09 -4.87 3.98
C TYR A 65 31.80 -5.62 5.11
N ASN A 66 31.72 -5.14 6.35
CA ASN A 66 32.24 -5.84 7.53
C ASN A 66 31.46 -7.13 7.87
N GLY A 67 30.32 -7.38 7.21
CA GLY A 67 29.55 -8.62 7.37
C GLY A 67 28.78 -8.73 8.69
N TRP A 68 28.48 -7.65 9.39
CA TRP A 68 27.82 -7.75 10.70
C TRP A 68 26.36 -8.20 10.62
N GLY A 69 25.62 -7.75 9.61
CA GLY A 69 24.17 -8.00 9.54
C GLY A 69 23.39 -7.26 10.64
N PHE A 70 23.87 -6.07 11.04
CA PHE A 70 23.27 -5.25 12.09
C PHE A 70 22.48 -4.07 11.49
N SER A 71 21.25 -3.86 11.97
CA SER A 71 20.44 -2.67 11.65
C SER A 71 20.62 -1.59 12.73
N PRO A 72 20.95 -0.34 12.38
CA PRO A 72 21.07 0.77 13.34
C PRO A 72 19.71 1.36 13.77
N LEU A 73 18.59 0.88 13.20
CA LEU A 73 17.25 1.35 13.57
C LEU A 73 16.87 0.87 14.97
N ASP A 74 16.29 1.78 15.78
CA ASP A 74 15.96 1.56 17.18
C ASP A 74 14.45 1.67 17.49
N GLN A 75 13.61 1.79 16.45
CA GLN A 75 12.16 1.87 16.61
C GLN A 75 11.59 0.63 17.32
N ILE A 76 12.15 -0.54 17.04
CA ILE A 76 11.80 -1.80 17.69
C ILE A 76 12.83 -2.07 18.78
N THR A 77 12.36 -2.18 20.02
CA THR A 77 13.16 -2.35 21.22
C THR A 77 12.70 -3.57 22.02
N SER A 78 13.50 -4.01 23.00
CA SER A 78 13.12 -5.09 23.91
C SER A 78 11.83 -4.84 24.70
N ARG A 79 11.34 -3.59 24.73
CA ARG A 79 10.12 -3.20 25.44
C ARG A 79 8.85 -3.29 24.59
N ASN A 80 8.96 -3.19 23.26
CA ASN A 80 7.79 -3.15 22.35
C ASN A 80 7.78 -4.30 21.33
N VAL A 81 8.83 -5.14 21.29
CA VAL A 81 8.92 -6.29 20.39
C VAL A 81 7.75 -7.27 20.56
N THR A 82 7.11 -7.30 21.73
CA THR A 82 5.93 -8.10 22.03
C THR A 82 4.68 -7.67 21.28
N ASP A 83 4.65 -6.43 20.79
CA ASP A 83 3.45 -5.81 20.21
C ASP A 83 3.43 -5.90 18.67
N LEU A 84 4.43 -6.58 18.08
CA LEU A 84 4.55 -6.72 16.64
C LEU A 84 3.43 -7.61 16.08
N SER A 85 2.86 -7.16 14.97
CA SER A 85 1.86 -7.91 14.21
C SER A 85 2.28 -8.03 12.73
N PRO A 86 1.88 -9.11 12.03
CA PRO A 86 2.23 -9.27 10.62
C PRO A 86 1.54 -8.19 9.77
N VAL A 87 2.34 -7.43 9.02
CA VAL A 87 1.81 -6.37 8.13
C VAL A 87 1.39 -6.96 6.78
N TRP A 88 2.16 -7.91 6.25
CA TRP A 88 1.89 -8.60 5.00
C TRP A 88 2.64 -9.94 4.95
N VAL A 89 2.19 -10.85 4.09
CA VAL A 89 2.86 -12.12 3.80
C VAL A 89 2.84 -12.33 2.28
N PHE A 90 3.95 -12.83 1.73
CA PHE A 90 4.09 -13.11 0.31
C PHE A 90 4.49 -14.58 0.10
N GLN A 91 3.78 -15.27 -0.80
CA GLN A 91 4.11 -16.64 -1.21
C GLN A 91 5.12 -16.56 -2.35
N THR A 92 6.30 -17.18 -2.18
CA THR A 92 7.38 -17.17 -3.18
C THR A 92 7.05 -18.01 -4.42
N GLY A 93 5.93 -18.74 -4.42
CA GLY A 93 5.45 -19.52 -5.56
C GLY A 93 6.18 -20.84 -5.76
N VAL A 94 7.03 -21.23 -4.81
CA VAL A 94 7.67 -22.53 -4.85
C VAL A 94 7.02 -23.47 -3.84
N PHE A 95 6.50 -24.58 -4.35
CA PHE A 95 5.63 -25.47 -3.58
C PHE A 95 6.28 -26.82 -3.26
N ASN A 96 7.37 -27.23 -3.94
CA ASN A 96 7.94 -28.58 -3.81
C ASN A 96 9.42 -28.66 -4.19
N GLU A 97 10.35 -28.57 -3.23
CA GLU A 97 11.77 -28.70 -3.60
C GLU A 97 12.66 -29.53 -2.68
N HIS A 98 12.14 -30.22 -1.66
CA HIS A 98 12.98 -31.18 -0.90
C HIS A 98 12.37 -32.50 -0.37
N LEU A 99 11.16 -32.95 -0.73
CA LEU A 99 10.79 -34.36 -0.48
C LEU A 99 9.91 -34.93 -1.59
N SER A 100 10.50 -35.81 -2.39
CA SER A 100 9.79 -36.91 -3.06
C SER A 100 9.19 -37.80 -1.97
N VAL A 101 7.99 -37.49 -1.49
CA VAL A 101 7.14 -38.54 -0.93
C VAL A 101 6.39 -39.10 -2.11
N ALA A 102 6.90 -40.24 -2.59
CA ALA A 102 6.22 -41.06 -3.56
C ALA A 102 4.76 -41.17 -3.15
N SER A 103 3.88 -40.68 -4.01
CA SER A 103 2.50 -41.09 -4.07
C SER A 103 2.47 -42.54 -4.55
N ASP A 104 2.93 -43.46 -3.69
CA ASP A 104 2.67 -44.89 -3.77
C ASP A 104 1.77 -45.24 -2.60
N CYS A 105 0.47 -45.20 -2.87
CA CYS A 105 -0.56 -46.12 -2.38
C CYS A 105 -1.91 -45.59 -2.87
N GLN A 106 -2.26 -45.98 -4.09
CA GLN A 106 -3.65 -46.10 -4.54
C GLN A 106 -3.99 -47.58 -4.65
#